data_AF-A0A2D0KEH4-F1
#
_entry.id   AF-A0A2D0KEH4-F1
#
_cell.length_a   1.000
_cell.length_b   1.000
_cell.length_c   1.000
_cell.angle_alpha   90.00
_cell.angle_beta   90.00
_cell.angle_gamma   90.00
#
_symmetry.space_group_name_H-M   'P 1'
#
loop_
_entity.id
_entity.type
_entity.pdbx_description
1 polymer ?
#
loop_
_entity_poly.entity_id
_entity_poly.type
_entity_poly.pdbx_seq_one_letter_code
_entity_poly.pdbx_strand_id
1 'polypeptide(L)'
;MPLMILSHPNFEQSIANKTIIDELKNSNIDLEIRNIYQLNPNYNIDVNSEQEALLRHDLIILQYPMYWFNMPAILKIWFDEVFTYQFAYGSKGDKLKNKRLLPSLTIGQPEKNFKKDNNLSLIDIPIAIEDA
;
A
#
# COMPACT_ATOMS: atom_id res chain seq x y z
N MET A 1 15.73 -2.71 -9.70
CA MET A 1 14.36 -3.25 -9.62
C MET A 1 13.61 -2.57 -8.47
N PRO A 2 12.38 -2.07 -8.67
CA PRO A 2 11.48 -1.69 -7.58
C PRO A 2 10.82 -2.91 -6.93
N LEU A 3 10.32 -2.75 -5.70
CA LEU A 3 9.46 -3.70 -5.00
C LEU A 3 8.06 -3.13 -4.92
N MET A 4 7.05 -3.85 -5.39
CA MET A 4 5.66 -3.52 -5.20
C MET A 4 5.03 -4.42 -4.13
N ILE A 5 4.57 -3.80 -3.05
CA ILE A 5 3.70 -4.41 -2.06
C ILE A 5 2.26 -4.22 -2.52
N LEU A 6 1.66 -5.29 -3.06
CA LEU A 6 0.27 -5.32 -3.52
C LEU A 6 -0.63 -5.75 -2.36
N SER A 7 -1.52 -4.86 -1.93
CA SER A 7 -2.49 -5.10 -0.87
C SER A 7 -3.90 -4.93 -1.41
N HIS A 8 -4.53 -6.01 -1.85
CA HIS A 8 -5.93 -6.01 -2.28
C HIS A 8 -6.65 -7.28 -1.77
N PRO A 9 -7.68 -7.18 -0.91
CA PRO A 9 -8.26 -8.33 -0.22
C PRO A 9 -8.88 -9.37 -1.16
N ASN A 10 -9.43 -8.90 -2.28
CA ASN A 10 -10.03 -9.76 -3.29
C ASN A 10 -9.46 -9.42 -4.68
N PHE A 11 -8.15 -9.61 -4.84
CA PHE A 11 -7.44 -9.17 -6.05
C PHE A 11 -8.01 -9.75 -7.35
N GLU A 12 -8.49 -11.00 -7.32
CA GLU A 12 -9.04 -11.65 -8.51
C GLU A 12 -10.28 -10.95 -9.07
N GLN A 13 -11.05 -10.29 -8.21
CA GLN A 13 -12.22 -9.49 -8.60
C GLN A 13 -11.89 -8.00 -8.82
N SER A 14 -10.63 -7.60 -8.68
CA SER A 14 -10.22 -6.22 -8.91
C SER A 14 -10.27 -5.89 -10.40
N ILE A 15 -10.77 -4.70 -10.74
CA ILE A 15 -10.69 -4.15 -12.09
C ILE A 15 -9.45 -3.26 -12.22
N ALA A 16 -9.43 -2.15 -11.48
CA ALA A 16 -8.39 -1.13 -11.62
C ALA A 16 -7.00 -1.61 -11.18
N ASN A 17 -6.87 -2.25 -10.01
CA ASN A 17 -5.57 -2.75 -9.56
C ASN A 17 -5.09 -3.90 -10.45
N LYS A 18 -5.98 -4.80 -10.87
CA LYS A 18 -5.63 -5.90 -11.78
C LYS A 18 -5.10 -5.37 -13.12
N THR A 19 -5.77 -4.36 -13.69
CA THR A 19 -5.31 -3.67 -14.91
C THR A 19 -3.90 -3.09 -14.73
N ILE A 20 -3.65 -2.37 -13.62
CA ILE A 20 -2.31 -1.81 -13.33
C ILE A 20 -1.25 -2.92 -13.27
N ILE A 21 -1.53 -4.01 -12.56
CA ILE A 21 -0.59 -5.13 -12.40
C ILE A 21 -0.35 -5.84 -13.73
N ASP A 22 -1.39 -6.07 -14.53
CA ASP A 22 -1.26 -6.76 -15.82
C ASP A 22 -0.46 -5.91 -16.82
N GLU A 23 -0.69 -4.59 -16.87
CA GLU A 23 0.12 -3.66 -17.67
C GLU A 23 1.59 -3.64 -17.22
N LEU A 24 1.85 -3.63 -15.91
CA LEU A 24 3.22 -3.69 -15.39
C LEU A 24 3.92 -5.01 -15.72
N LYS A 25 3.21 -6.15 -15.63
CA LYS A 25 3.75 -7.46 -16.01
C LYS A 25 4.04 -7.57 -17.51
N ASN A 26 3.25 -6.90 -18.33
CA ASN A 26 3.44 -6.85 -19.78
C ASN A 26 4.49 -5.81 -20.20
N SER A 27 4.90 -4.94 -19.27
CA SER A 27 5.99 -3.98 -19.50
C SER A 27 7.36 -4.65 -19.36
N ASN A 28 8.38 -4.10 -20.01
CA ASN A 28 9.78 -4.54 -19.84
C ASN A 28 10.42 -4.01 -18.53
N ILE A 29 9.63 -3.70 -17.51
CA ILE A 29 10.11 -3.22 -16.22
C ILE A 29 10.42 -4.43 -15.33
N ASP A 30 11.66 -4.52 -14.88
CA ASP A 30 12.07 -5.47 -13.84
C ASP A 30 11.50 -5.01 -12.48
N LEU A 31 10.51 -5.76 -11.97
CA LEU A 31 9.69 -5.44 -10.80
C LEU A 31 9.41 -6.70 -9.96
N GLU A 32 9.73 -6.67 -8.66
CA GLU A 32 9.26 -7.69 -7.72
C GLU A 32 7.85 -7.30 -7.24
N ILE A 33 6.85 -8.18 -7.41
CA ILE A 33 5.49 -7.96 -6.90
C ILE A 33 5.21 -8.96 -5.78
N ARG A 34 4.89 -8.45 -4.59
CA ARG A 34 4.49 -9.24 -3.42
C ARG A 34 3.03 -8.97 -3.10
N ASN A 35 2.16 -9.95 -3.37
CA ASN A 35 0.76 -9.91 -2.94
C ASN A 35 0.67 -10.32 -1.47
N ILE A 36 0.58 -9.35 -0.56
CA ILE A 36 0.66 -9.63 0.88
C ILE A 36 -0.58 -10.34 1.43
N TYR A 37 -1.73 -10.27 0.76
CA TYR A 37 -2.90 -11.10 1.13
C TYR A 37 -2.68 -12.59 0.80
N GLN A 38 -2.00 -12.88 -0.30
CA GLN A 38 -1.71 -14.26 -0.71
C GLN A 38 -0.55 -14.86 0.10
N LEU A 39 0.48 -14.06 0.36
CA LEU A 39 1.67 -14.51 1.10
C LEU A 39 1.40 -14.69 2.60
N ASN A 40 0.45 -13.94 3.17
CA ASN A 40 0.22 -13.89 4.60
C ASN A 40 -1.26 -14.22 4.92
N PRO A 41 -1.68 -15.48 4.73
CA PRO A 41 -3.03 -15.90 5.07
C PRO A 41 -3.33 -15.66 6.55
N ASN A 42 -4.57 -15.29 6.87
CA ASN A 42 -5.02 -14.94 8.22
C ASN A 42 -4.23 -13.79 8.87
N TYR A 43 -3.66 -12.87 8.09
CA TYR A 43 -2.91 -11.71 8.57
C TYR A 43 -1.62 -12.05 9.35
N ASN A 44 -1.09 -13.26 9.19
CA ASN A 44 0.17 -13.66 9.82
C ASN A 44 1.36 -13.25 8.95
N ILE A 45 1.96 -12.08 9.22
CA ILE A 45 3.05 -11.55 8.39
C ILE A 45 4.37 -12.26 8.70
N ASP A 46 5.03 -12.80 7.67
CA ASP A 46 6.42 -13.23 7.80
C ASP A 46 7.36 -12.01 7.77
N VAL A 47 7.57 -11.43 8.95
CA VAL A 47 8.38 -10.21 9.13
C VAL A 47 9.77 -10.35 8.51
N ASN A 48 10.43 -11.50 8.64
CA ASN A 48 11.78 -11.68 8.11
C ASN A 48 11.77 -11.69 6.58
N SER A 49 10.84 -12.42 5.97
CA SER A 49 10.70 -12.46 4.50
C SER A 49 10.43 -11.08 3.90
N GLU A 50 9.58 -10.28 4.56
CA GLU A 50 9.25 -8.92 4.12
C GLU A 50 10.41 -7.95 4.32
N GLN A 51 11.12 -8.02 5.46
CA GLN A 51 12.32 -7.21 5.69
C GLN A 51 13.43 -7.53 4.68
N GLU A 52 13.68 -8.80 4.40
CA GLU A 52 14.65 -9.21 3.38
C GLU A 52 14.26 -8.70 1.99
N ALA A 53 12.96 -8.69 1.66
CA ALA A 53 12.50 -8.07 0.41
C ALA A 53 12.78 -6.56 0.39
N LEU A 54 12.50 -5.84 1.48
CA LEU A 54 12.79 -4.41 1.57
C LEU A 54 14.28 -4.11 1.41
N LEU A 55 15.16 -4.94 1.96
CA LEU A 55 16.61 -4.74 1.88
C LEU A 55 17.13 -4.78 0.44
N ARG A 56 16.57 -5.64 -0.43
CA ARG A 56 17.00 -5.80 -1.83
C ARG A 56 16.62 -4.64 -2.77
N HIS A 57 15.75 -3.72 -2.35
CA HIS A 57 15.14 -2.73 -3.26
C HIS A 57 15.26 -1.29 -2.74
N ASP A 58 15.51 -0.34 -3.64
CA ASP A 58 15.62 1.10 -3.30
C ASP A 58 14.31 1.87 -3.47
N LEU A 59 13.37 1.35 -4.26
CA LEU A 59 12.03 1.91 -4.44
C LEU A 59 11.01 0.89 -4.00
N ILE A 60 10.21 1.27 -3.00
CA ILE A 60 9.08 0.50 -2.49
C ILE A 60 7.80 1.18 -2.97
N ILE A 61 6.95 0.44 -3.67
CA ILE A 61 5.65 0.89 -4.17
C ILE A 61 4.57 0.20 -3.36
N LEU A 62 3.63 0.96 -2.82
CA LEU A 62 2.46 0.42 -2.15
C LEU A 62 1.29 0.50 -3.12
N GLN A 63 0.80 -0.64 -3.62
CA GLN A 63 -0.34 -0.70 -4.53
C GLN A 63 -1.59 -1.20 -3.79
N TYR A 64 -2.62 -0.36 -3.67
CA TYR A 64 -3.85 -0.74 -2.96
C TYR A 64 -5.09 0.05 -3.38
N PRO A 65 -6.31 -0.50 -3.21
CA PRO A 65 -7.53 0.29 -3.27
C PRO A 65 -7.69 1.11 -2.00
N MET A 66 -8.08 2.37 -2.12
CA MET A 66 -8.44 3.18 -0.96
C MET A 66 -9.78 2.72 -0.40
N TYR A 67 -9.78 2.35 0.89
CA TYR A 67 -10.98 2.05 1.65
C TYR A 67 -11.10 3.03 2.80
N TRP A 68 -12.23 3.74 2.89
CA TRP A 68 -12.50 4.71 3.96
C TRP A 68 -11.35 5.71 4.17
N PHE A 69 -10.90 6.35 3.07
CA PHE A 69 -9.80 7.30 3.09
C PHE A 69 -8.47 6.74 3.63
N ASN A 70 -8.33 5.41 3.59
CA ASN A 70 -7.19 4.71 4.16
C ASN A 70 -6.81 3.46 3.33
N MET A 71 -5.81 2.72 3.80
CA MET A 71 -5.35 1.47 3.23
C MET A 71 -6.16 0.26 3.73
N PRO A 72 -6.11 -0.90 3.01
CA PRO A 72 -6.65 -2.15 3.53
C PRO A 72 -5.96 -2.59 4.83
N ALA A 73 -6.69 -3.29 5.70
CA ALA A 73 -6.23 -3.65 7.04
C ALA A 73 -4.88 -4.39 7.05
N ILE A 74 -4.64 -5.30 6.09
CA ILE A 74 -3.38 -6.06 6.06
C ILE A 74 -2.18 -5.16 5.79
N LEU A 75 -2.32 -4.08 5.02
CA LEU A 75 -1.21 -3.18 4.76
C LEU A 75 -0.84 -2.41 6.03
N LYS A 76 -1.83 -2.06 6.85
CA LYS A 76 -1.59 -1.45 8.15
C LYS A 76 -0.88 -2.42 9.10
N ILE A 77 -1.33 -3.68 9.16
CA ILE A 77 -0.67 -4.74 9.95
C ILE A 77 0.76 -4.97 9.47
N TRP A 78 0.97 -5.04 8.15
CA TRP A 78 2.30 -5.16 7.55
C TRP A 78 3.22 -4.01 7.98
N PHE A 79 2.75 -2.76 7.99
CA PHE A 79 3.55 -1.65 8.52
C PHE A 79 3.91 -1.86 9.99
N ASP A 80 2.92 -2.21 10.82
CA ASP A 80 3.11 -2.36 12.27
C ASP A 80 4.09 -3.48 12.62
N GLU A 81 4.06 -4.58 11.87
CA GLU A 81 4.89 -5.76 12.13
C GLU A 81 6.25 -5.72 11.43
N VAL A 82 6.33 -5.18 10.21
CA VAL A 82 7.58 -5.19 9.42
C VAL A 82 8.50 -4.04 9.82
N PHE A 83 7.96 -2.86 10.16
CA PHE A 83 8.78 -1.69 10.48
C PHE A 83 9.16 -1.70 11.96
N THR A 84 9.95 -2.69 12.35
CA THR A 84 10.33 -2.91 13.76
C THR A 84 11.40 -1.95 14.28
N TYR A 85 11.47 -1.82 15.60
CA TYR A 85 12.56 -1.12 16.30
C TYR A 85 13.91 -1.80 16.02
N GLN A 86 14.95 -1.01 15.81
CA GLN A 86 16.30 -1.38 15.34
C GLN A 86 16.40 -1.93 13.92
N PHE A 87 15.29 -2.04 13.19
CA PHE A 87 15.29 -2.27 11.74
C PHE A 87 14.97 -0.98 10.98
N ALA A 88 13.74 -0.47 11.15
CA ALA A 88 13.23 0.69 10.43
C ALA A 88 13.49 2.02 11.16
N TYR A 89 13.48 1.98 12.50
CA TYR A 89 13.66 3.15 13.36
C TYR A 89 14.39 2.77 14.66
N GLY A 90 14.80 3.76 15.45
CA GLY A 90 15.60 3.55 16.66
C GLY A 90 17.08 3.84 16.44
N SER A 91 17.91 3.67 17.47
CA SER A 91 19.33 4.06 17.43
C SER A 91 20.15 3.29 16.39
N LYS A 92 19.69 2.10 16.00
CA LYS A 92 20.31 1.24 14.97
C LYS A 92 19.39 0.97 13.78
N GLY A 93 18.16 1.49 13.79
CA GLY A 93 17.18 1.24 12.73
C GLY A 93 17.42 2.10 11.51
N ASP A 94 18.35 1.67 10.67
CA ASP A 94 18.79 2.38 9.47
C ASP A 94 18.51 1.64 8.16
N LYS A 95 17.87 0.48 8.22
CA LYS A 95 17.72 -0.43 7.07
C LYS A 95 16.84 0.13 5.96
N LEU A 96 15.94 1.04 6.31
CA LEU A 96 15.08 1.73 5.35
C LEU A 96 15.58 3.14 5.01
N LYS A 97 16.72 3.57 5.56
CA LYS A 97 17.29 4.89 5.28
C LYS A 97 17.60 5.03 3.79
N ASN A 98 17.26 6.18 3.22
CA ASN A 98 17.44 6.53 1.80
C ASN A 98 16.60 5.72 0.79
N LYS A 99 15.81 4.73 1.23
CA LYS A 99 14.84 4.08 0.35
C LYS A 99 13.69 5.05 0.05
N ARG A 100 13.15 4.95 -1.16
CA ARG A 100 12.01 5.75 -1.62
C ARG A 100 10.72 4.95 -1.44
N LEU A 101 9.66 5.64 -1.04
CA LEU A 101 8.33 5.06 -0.89
C LEU A 101 7.36 5.79 -1.84
N LEU A 102 6.64 5.03 -2.66
CA LEU A 102 5.61 5.54 -3.55
C LEU A 102 4.25 4.92 -3.19
N PRO A 103 3.33 5.69 -2.58
CA PRO A 103 1.93 5.29 -2.51
C PRO A 103 1.30 5.35 -3.90
N SER A 104 0.75 4.23 -4.36
CA SER A 104 0.02 4.10 -5.61
C SER A 104 -1.34 3.48 -5.30
N LEU A 105 -2.42 4.26 -5.40
CA LEU A 105 -3.73 3.82 -4.96
C LEU A 105 -4.82 4.12 -5.97
N THR A 106 -5.83 3.26 -5.99
CA THR A 106 -7.04 3.47 -6.79
C THR A 106 -8.15 4.03 -5.90
N ILE A 107 -8.87 5.02 -6.41
CA ILE A 107 -9.94 5.71 -5.68
C ILE A 107 -11.24 5.52 -6.46
N GLY A 108 -12.31 5.14 -5.76
CA GLY A 108 -13.63 4.89 -6.37
C GLY A 108 -14.50 6.14 -6.56
N GLN A 109 -13.95 7.32 -6.32
CA GLN A 109 -14.65 8.60 -6.34
C GLN A 109 -13.93 9.58 -7.30
N PRO A 110 -14.67 10.46 -8.00
CA PRO A 110 -14.04 11.48 -8.84
C PRO A 110 -13.17 12.44 -8.02
N GLU A 111 -12.11 12.96 -8.64
CA GLU A 111 -11.17 13.91 -8.02
C GLU A 111 -11.86 15.14 -7.41
N LYS A 112 -12.95 15.62 -8.03
CA LYS A 112 -13.72 16.78 -7.55
C LYS A 112 -14.21 16.62 -6.10
N ASN A 113 -14.41 15.39 -5.64
CA ASN A 113 -14.90 15.07 -4.29
C ASN A 113 -13.80 15.12 -3.22
N PHE A 114 -12.52 15.24 -3.63
CA PHE A 114 -11.37 15.44 -2.72
C PHE A 114 -10.95 16.91 -2.60
N LYS A 115 -11.70 17.83 -3.21
CA LYS A 115 -11.40 19.26 -3.08
C LYS A 115 -11.71 19.71 -1.67
N LYS A 116 -10.73 20.39 -1.07
CA LYS A 116 -10.85 20.99 0.25
C LYS A 116 -11.92 22.08 0.19
N ASP A 117 -13.07 21.83 0.81
CA ASP A 117 -13.92 22.91 1.25
C ASP A 117 -13.27 23.54 2.49
N ASN A 118 -12.90 24.81 2.40
CA ASN A 118 -12.21 25.51 3.49
C ASN A 118 -13.13 25.77 4.70
N ASN A 119 -14.44 25.46 4.58
CA ASN A 119 -15.43 25.62 5.64
C ASN A 119 -15.82 24.31 6.35
N LEU A 120 -15.33 23.16 5.89
CA LEU A 120 -15.61 21.88 6.55
C LEU A 120 -14.58 21.60 7.63
N SER A 121 -15.04 21.40 8.87
CA SER A 121 -14.20 20.85 9.93
C SER A 121 -14.20 19.32 9.86
N LEU A 122 -13.21 18.66 10.47
CA LEU A 122 -13.10 17.18 10.47
C LEU A 122 -14.31 16.48 11.09
N ILE A 123 -15.10 17.17 11.92
CA ILE A 123 -16.32 16.62 12.51
C ILE A 123 -17.56 16.74 11.61
N ASP A 124 -17.46 17.51 10.52
CA ASP A 124 -18.57 17.77 9.59
C ASP A 124 -18.53 16.84 8.36
N ILE A 125 -17.56 15.91 8.29
CA ILE A 125 -17.46 14.96 7.19
C ILE A 125 -18.55 13.89 7.36
N PRO A 126 -19.55 13.82 6.47
CA PRO A 126 -20.61 12.83 6.59
C PRO A 126 -20.03 11.42 6.37
N ILE A 127 -20.51 10.45 7.16
CA ILE A 127 -20.07 9.04 7.07
C ILE A 127 -20.54 8.42 5.74
N ALA A 128 -21.69 8.86 5.23
CA ALA A 128 -22.19 8.47 3.91
C ALA A 128 -22.06 9.67 2.97
N ILE A 129 -21.46 9.44 1.81
CA ILE A 129 -21.51 10.39 0.70
C ILE A 129 -22.74 10.01 -0.11
N GLU A 130 -23.77 10.84 -0.05
CA GLU A 130 -24.85 10.79 -1.04
C GLU A 130 -24.23 11.22 -2.39
N ASP A 131 -24.41 10.42 -3.44
CA ASP A 131 -23.86 10.60 -4.81
C ASP A 131 -22.48 9.96 -5.10
N ALA A 132 -22.37 8.64 -4.91
CA ALA A 132 -21.30 7.80 -5.49
C ALA A 132 -21.62 7.31 -6.91
#